data_AF-A0A7Y0L9N9-F1
#
_entry.id   AF-A0A7Y0L9N9-F1
#
_cell.length_a   1.000
_cell.length_b   1.000
_cell.length_c   1.000
_cell.angle_alpha   90.00
_cell.angle_beta   90.00
_cell.angle_gamma   90.00
#
_symmetry.space_group_name_H-M   'P 1'
#
loop_
_entity.id
_entity.type
_entity.pdbx_description
1 polymer ?
#
loop_
_entity_poly.entity_id
_entity_poly.type
_entity_poly.pdbx_seq_one_letter_code
_entity_poly.pdbx_strand_id
1 'polypeptide(L)'
;MDFEIIESKLSISLPEYYKSAISNYPFKALDNLDFVEDNLVNDEEWLIQTNIELRECSFFGNTWPSHFFAIGHDGFGNFTFINVKEFDETIYFADHEEEFVPSDIEDLELCSSMKEYIQDCLEEQKDVLSD
;
A
#
# COMPACT_ATOMS: atom_id res chain seq x y z
N MET A 1 10.77 10.35 -4.86
CA MET A 1 10.38 9.05 -5.40
C MET A 1 10.92 8.91 -6.80
N ASP A 2 11.76 7.91 -7.05
CA ASP A 2 12.16 7.47 -8.39
C ASP A 2 11.44 6.14 -8.72
N PHE A 3 10.37 6.24 -9.50
CA PHE A 3 9.57 5.06 -9.84
C PHE A 3 10.32 4.06 -10.72
N GLU A 4 11.28 4.51 -11.54
CA GLU A 4 12.03 3.61 -12.43
C GLU A 4 12.90 2.65 -11.61
N ILE A 5 13.44 3.12 -10.47
CA ILE A 5 14.20 2.29 -9.54
C ILE A 5 13.29 1.21 -8.93
N ILE A 6 12.11 1.58 -8.44
CA ILE A 6 11.15 0.64 -7.84
C ILE A 6 10.72 -0.41 -8.87
N GLU A 7 10.27 0.04 -10.04
CA GLU A 7 9.83 -0.83 -11.14
C GLU A 7 10.94 -1.80 -11.57
N SER A 8 12.17 -1.31 -11.72
CA SER A 8 13.31 -2.15 -12.08
C SER A 8 13.68 -3.16 -11.00
N LYS A 9 13.68 -2.76 -9.71
CA LYS A 9 14.06 -3.63 -8.59
C LYS A 9 13.04 -4.73 -8.36
N LEU A 10 11.75 -4.39 -8.48
CA LEU A 10 10.64 -5.28 -8.22
C LEU A 10 10.15 -6.01 -9.47
N SER A 11 10.68 -5.69 -10.66
CA SER A 11 10.25 -6.23 -11.95
C SER A 11 8.74 -6.08 -12.17
N ILE A 12 8.21 -4.89 -11.88
CA ILE A 12 6.80 -4.52 -12.02
C ILE A 12 6.67 -3.25 -12.87
N SER A 13 5.45 -2.94 -13.27
CA SER A 13 5.09 -1.61 -13.78
C SER A 13 4.06 -1.01 -12.85
N LEU A 14 4.40 0.10 -12.21
CA LEU A 14 3.51 0.80 -11.31
C LEU A 14 2.44 1.52 -12.11
N PRO A 15 1.15 1.44 -11.71
CA PRO A 15 0.08 2.08 -12.44
C PRO A 15 0.14 3.61 -12.28
N GLU A 16 -0.31 4.33 -13.32
CA GLU A 16 -0.28 5.79 -13.35
C GLU A 16 -1.10 6.44 -12.22
N TYR A 17 -2.20 5.82 -11.79
CA TYR A 17 -2.99 6.34 -10.67
C TYR A 17 -2.17 6.39 -9.37
N TYR A 18 -1.33 5.37 -9.14
CA TYR A 18 -0.47 5.29 -7.96
C TYR A 18 0.67 6.31 -8.07
N LYS A 19 1.35 6.36 -9.23
CA LYS A 19 2.41 7.35 -9.48
C LYS A 19 1.91 8.78 -9.30
N SER A 20 0.70 9.07 -9.79
CA SER A 20 0.06 10.37 -9.63
C SER A 20 -0.27 10.69 -8.18
N ALA A 21 -0.75 9.71 -7.40
CA ALA A 21 -1.03 9.88 -5.98
C ALA A 21 0.25 10.22 -5.19
N ILE A 22 1.32 9.46 -5.39
CA ILE A 22 2.61 9.70 -4.72
C ILE A 22 3.27 11.02 -5.16
N SER A 23 3.19 11.35 -6.45
CA SER A 23 3.74 12.62 -6.96
C SER A 23 2.98 13.85 -6.44
N ASN A 24 1.69 13.69 -6.14
CA ASN A 24 0.84 14.71 -5.53
C ASN A 24 0.49 14.33 -4.09
N TYR A 25 1.51 13.92 -3.33
CA TYR A 25 1.35 13.32 -2.01
C TYR A 25 0.35 14.10 -1.14
N PRO A 26 -0.79 13.48 -0.74
CA PRO A 26 -1.93 14.23 -0.20
C PRO A 26 -1.80 14.53 1.29
N PHE A 27 -0.93 13.81 2.00
CA PHE A 27 -0.85 13.86 3.46
C PHE A 27 0.09 14.97 3.93
N LYS A 28 -0.28 15.60 5.06
CA LYS A 28 0.60 16.54 5.73
C LYS A 28 1.65 15.77 6.53
N ALA A 29 2.88 16.26 6.50
CA ALA A 29 3.92 15.81 7.41
C ALA A 29 3.47 16.06 8.86
N LEU A 30 3.38 14.98 9.64
CA LEU A 30 3.07 15.04 11.05
C LEU A 30 4.32 14.65 11.83
N ASP A 31 5.05 15.64 12.34
CA ASP A 31 6.32 15.47 13.08
C ASP A 31 6.25 14.50 14.29
N ASN A 32 5.06 14.07 14.71
CA ASN A 32 4.82 13.27 15.92
C ASN A 32 3.87 12.06 15.73
N LEU A 33 3.39 11.78 14.51
CA LEU A 33 2.38 10.74 14.28
C LEU A 33 2.71 9.97 12.99
N ASP A 34 3.38 8.83 13.17
CA ASP A 34 3.73 7.89 12.08
C ASP A 34 2.47 7.30 11.38
N PHE A 35 1.30 7.35 12.06
CA PHE A 35 0.10 6.59 11.69
C PHE A 35 -0.50 6.87 10.30
N VAL A 36 -0.37 8.09 9.77
CA VAL A 36 -1.02 8.46 8.48
C VAL A 36 -0.06 8.30 7.30
N GLU A 37 1.24 8.55 7.51
CA GLU A 37 2.24 8.31 6.47
C GLU A 37 2.45 6.81 6.23
N ASP A 38 2.19 5.98 7.24
CA ASP A 38 2.23 4.53 7.14
C ASP A 38 1.11 3.99 6.23
N ASN A 39 -0.04 4.65 6.12
CA ASN A 39 -1.15 4.22 5.25
C ASN A 39 -0.83 4.31 3.74
N LEU A 40 -0.08 5.33 3.31
CA LEU A 40 0.45 5.44 1.94
C LEU A 40 1.89 5.87 1.99
N VAL A 41 2.81 4.92 2.06
CA VAL A 41 4.22 5.19 2.26
C VAL A 41 4.82 5.91 1.05
N ASN A 42 5.43 7.06 1.30
CA ASN A 42 6.17 7.87 0.32
C ASN A 42 7.70 7.76 0.54
N ASP A 43 8.16 6.57 0.92
CA ASP A 43 9.58 6.23 1.08
C ASP A 43 9.99 5.14 0.10
N GLU A 44 10.97 5.44 -0.75
CA GLU A 44 11.43 4.55 -1.82
C GLU A 44 12.11 3.29 -1.28
N GLU A 45 12.90 3.42 -0.22
CA GLU A 45 13.66 2.31 0.35
C GLU A 45 12.71 1.32 1.02
N TRP A 46 11.74 1.83 1.79
CA TRP A 46 10.69 1.03 2.41
C TRP A 46 9.86 0.29 1.37
N LEU A 47 9.40 0.97 0.31
CA LEU A 47 8.59 0.36 -0.74
C LEU A 47 9.33 -0.80 -1.43
N ILE A 48 10.63 -0.66 -1.68
CA ILE A 48 11.45 -1.70 -2.29
C ILE A 48 11.67 -2.85 -1.30
N GLN A 49 12.15 -2.55 -0.10
CA GLN A 49 12.55 -3.55 0.89
C GLN A 49 11.36 -4.38 1.35
N THR A 50 10.25 -3.74 1.73
CA THR A 50 9.03 -4.42 2.19
C THR A 50 8.46 -5.34 1.11
N ASN A 51 8.42 -4.90 -0.14
CA ASN A 51 7.89 -5.74 -1.22
C ASN A 51 8.82 -6.92 -1.57
N ILE A 52 10.13 -6.76 -1.43
CA ILE A 52 11.06 -7.90 -1.53
C ILE A 52 10.80 -8.89 -0.41
N GLU A 53 10.72 -8.41 0.83
CA GLU A 53 10.51 -9.25 2.01
C GLU A 53 9.20 -10.02 1.96
N LEU A 54 8.08 -9.38 1.60
CA LEU A 54 6.80 -10.05 1.45
C LEU A 54 6.84 -11.20 0.43
N ARG A 55 7.57 -11.00 -0.68
CA ARG A 55 7.74 -12.01 -1.74
C ARG A 55 8.66 -13.15 -1.33
N GLU A 56 9.68 -12.89 -0.52
CA GLU A 56 10.65 -13.90 -0.06
C GLU A 56 10.16 -14.68 1.15
N CYS A 57 9.54 -14.00 2.12
CA CYS A 57 9.17 -14.55 3.42
C CYS A 57 7.73 -15.06 3.49
N SER A 58 6.92 -14.82 2.46
CA SER A 58 5.46 -15.07 2.47
C SER A 58 4.72 -14.18 3.49
N PHE A 59 3.40 -14.09 3.34
CA PHE A 59 2.51 -13.43 4.29
C PHE A 59 1.63 -14.49 4.94
N PHE A 60 1.82 -14.72 6.24
CA PHE A 60 1.06 -15.71 7.03
C PHE A 60 1.04 -17.12 6.40
N GLY A 61 2.20 -17.55 5.90
CA GLY A 61 2.37 -18.89 5.30
C GLY A 61 1.90 -18.99 3.85
N ASN A 62 1.35 -17.92 3.28
CA ASN A 62 0.88 -17.85 1.90
C ASN A 62 1.81 -16.96 1.06
N THR A 63 2.11 -17.41 -0.16
CA THR A 63 3.01 -16.68 -1.06
C THR A 63 2.41 -15.33 -1.43
N TRP A 64 3.17 -14.25 -1.24
CA TRP A 64 2.82 -12.92 -1.74
C TRP A 64 3.06 -12.86 -3.26
N PRO A 65 2.02 -12.68 -4.10
CA PRO A 65 2.19 -12.65 -5.54
C PRO A 65 3.10 -11.52 -6.01
N SER A 66 3.90 -11.76 -7.06
CA SER A 66 4.83 -10.76 -7.61
C SER A 66 4.15 -9.53 -8.23
N HIS A 67 2.85 -9.63 -8.51
CA HIS A 67 2.02 -8.53 -9.00
C HIS A 67 1.25 -7.81 -7.88
N PHE A 68 1.41 -8.22 -6.63
CA PHE A 68 0.96 -7.43 -5.50
C PHE A 68 2.09 -6.48 -5.09
N PHE A 69 1.69 -5.26 -4.78
CA PHE A 69 2.60 -4.20 -4.38
C PHE A 69 2.06 -3.53 -3.11
N ALA A 70 2.72 -3.77 -1.98
CA ALA A 70 2.41 -3.11 -0.71
C ALA A 70 2.72 -1.61 -0.83
N ILE A 71 1.74 -0.80 -0.43
CA ILE A 71 1.77 0.67 -0.51
C ILE A 71 1.68 1.31 0.88
N GLY A 72 1.35 0.54 1.91
CA GLY A 72 1.26 1.03 3.29
C GLY A 72 1.10 -0.10 4.30
N HIS A 73 1.04 0.28 5.57
CA HIS A 73 0.90 -0.60 6.74
C HIS A 73 0.27 0.16 7.91
N ASP A 74 -0.18 -0.59 8.92
CA ASP A 74 -0.66 -0.02 10.18
C ASP A 74 0.34 -0.15 11.35
N GLY A 75 1.52 -0.74 11.08
CA GLY A 75 2.56 -0.98 12.07
C GLY A 75 2.33 -2.21 12.96
N PHE A 76 1.23 -2.94 12.76
CA PHE A 76 0.88 -4.18 13.48
C PHE A 76 1.03 -5.43 12.61
N GLY A 77 1.65 -5.30 11.44
CA GLY A 77 1.88 -6.41 10.51
C GLY A 77 0.82 -6.53 9.43
N ASN A 78 -0.14 -5.59 9.37
CA ASN A 78 -1.09 -5.50 8.27
C ASN A 78 -0.53 -4.64 7.14
N PHE A 79 -0.96 -4.92 5.91
CA PHE A 79 -0.50 -4.18 4.73
C PHE A 79 -1.65 -3.74 3.84
N THR A 80 -1.63 -2.48 3.43
CA THR A 80 -2.42 -2.00 2.30
C THR A 80 -1.63 -2.25 1.03
N PHE A 81 -2.27 -2.80 -0.01
CA PHE A 81 -1.59 -3.14 -1.26
C PHE A 81 -2.47 -2.92 -2.49
N ILE A 82 -1.81 -2.86 -3.64
CA ILE A 82 -2.45 -2.82 -4.97
C ILE A 82 -2.05 -4.03 -5.79
N ASN A 83 -2.93 -4.43 -6.70
CA ASN A 83 -2.61 -5.36 -7.76
C ASN A 83 -2.17 -4.58 -9.00
N VAL A 84 -0.91 -4.74 -9.43
CA VAL A 84 -0.34 -3.97 -10.55
C VAL A 84 -0.68 -4.56 -11.93
N LYS A 85 -1.61 -5.52 -12.01
CA LYS A 85 -2.13 -6.01 -13.30
C LYS A 85 -3.03 -4.95 -13.95
N GLU A 86 -3.15 -5.04 -15.27
CA GLU A 86 -3.90 -4.05 -16.06
C GLU A 86 -5.36 -3.90 -15.56
N PHE A 87 -5.80 -2.64 -15.44
CA PHE A 87 -7.17 -2.19 -15.12
C PHE A 87 -7.65 -2.37 -13.67
N ASP A 88 -6.77 -2.76 -12.74
CA ASP A 88 -7.12 -2.86 -11.33
C ASP A 88 -6.76 -1.57 -10.57
N GLU A 89 -7.79 -0.82 -10.15
CA GLU A 89 -7.66 0.40 -9.33
C GLU A 89 -8.03 0.17 -7.85
N THR A 90 -8.45 -1.05 -7.51
CA THR A 90 -8.88 -1.42 -6.16
C THR A 90 -7.70 -1.41 -5.21
N ILE A 91 -7.96 -0.93 -4.00
CA ILE A 91 -7.03 -0.96 -2.88
C ILE A 91 -7.43 -2.10 -1.98
N TYR A 92 -6.47 -2.94 -1.62
CA TYR A 92 -6.69 -4.14 -0.83
C TYR A 92 -6.02 -4.03 0.54
N PHE A 93 -6.52 -4.79 1.50
CA PHE A 93 -5.97 -4.89 2.84
C PHE A 93 -5.67 -6.34 3.19
N ALA A 94 -4.42 -6.61 3.58
CA ALA A 94 -3.99 -7.90 4.08
C ALA A 94 -3.94 -7.84 5.60
N ASP A 95 -4.93 -8.41 6.26
CA ASP A 95 -4.98 -8.57 7.71
C ASP A 95 -4.18 -9.81 8.13
N HIS A 96 -3.30 -9.59 9.09
CA HIS A 96 -2.38 -10.55 9.67
C HIS A 96 -3.07 -11.52 10.65
N GLU A 97 -4.27 -11.17 11.13
CA GLU A 97 -5.11 -12.01 11.98
C GLU A 97 -6.13 -12.86 11.19
N GLU A 98 -6.30 -12.56 9.89
CA GLU A 98 -7.24 -13.27 9.01
C GLU A 98 -6.56 -14.20 8.01
N GLU A 99 -7.35 -15.04 7.35
CA GLU A 99 -6.85 -15.94 6.32
C GLU A 99 -6.51 -15.15 5.05
N PHE A 100 -5.22 -15.14 4.67
CA PHE A 100 -4.79 -14.53 3.42
C PHE A 100 -4.80 -15.53 2.27
N VAL A 101 -5.79 -15.40 1.37
CA VAL A 101 -5.92 -16.24 0.17
C VAL A 101 -5.74 -15.38 -1.09
N PRO A 102 -4.54 -15.31 -1.69
CA PRO A 102 -4.28 -14.42 -2.82
C PRO A 102 -5.14 -14.67 -4.07
N SER A 103 -5.71 -15.86 -4.21
CA SER A 103 -6.62 -16.19 -5.32
C SER A 103 -8.00 -15.57 -5.18
N ASP A 104 -8.40 -15.23 -3.95
CA ASP A 104 -9.71 -14.67 -3.60
C ASP A 104 -9.53 -13.20 -3.20
N ILE A 105 -8.73 -12.47 -4.00
CA ILE A 105 -8.34 -11.08 -3.72
C ILE A 105 -9.53 -10.13 -3.53
N GLU A 106 -10.68 -10.41 -4.14
CA GLU A 106 -11.91 -9.63 -4.01
C GLU A 106 -12.40 -9.55 -2.55
N ASP A 107 -12.16 -10.59 -1.74
CA ASP A 107 -12.53 -10.61 -0.31
C ASP A 107 -11.64 -9.68 0.53
N LEU A 108 -10.52 -9.22 -0.04
CA LEU A 108 -9.55 -8.33 0.59
C LEU A 108 -9.76 -6.85 0.21
N GLU A 109 -10.82 -6.52 -0.54
CA GLU A 109 -11.09 -5.14 -0.97
C GLU A 109 -11.28 -4.21 0.24
N LEU A 110 -10.48 -3.13 0.27
CA LEU A 110 -10.59 -2.04 1.23
C LEU A 110 -11.34 -0.84 0.64
N CYS A 111 -10.91 -0.41 -0.55
CA CYS A 111 -11.53 0.69 -1.29
C CYS A 111 -11.55 0.37 -2.78
N SER A 112 -12.55 0.88 -3.50
CA SER A 112 -12.68 0.64 -4.94
C SER A 112 -11.73 1.51 -5.79
N SER A 113 -11.08 2.51 -5.20
CA SER A 113 -10.11 3.38 -5.89
C SER A 113 -9.11 4.06 -4.96
N MET A 114 -7.94 4.41 -5.49
CA MET A 114 -6.95 5.26 -4.79
C MET A 114 -7.53 6.61 -4.33
N LYS A 115 -8.51 7.16 -5.05
CA LYS A 115 -9.13 8.44 -4.68
C LYS A 115 -9.97 8.31 -3.41
N GLU A 116 -10.76 7.24 -3.33
CA GLU A 116 -11.56 6.92 -2.14
C GLU A 116 -10.64 6.65 -0.95
N TYR A 117 -9.62 5.81 -1.14
CA TYR A 117 -8.63 5.51 -0.11
C TYR A 117 -7.96 6.77 0.46
N ILE A 118 -7.48 7.67 -0.40
CA ILE A 118 -6.88 8.94 0.05
C ILE A 118 -7.88 9.79 0.83
N GLN A 119 -9.16 9.79 0.44
CA GLN A 119 -10.17 10.54 1.17
C GLN A 119 -10.35 10.00 2.59
N ASP A 120 -10.44 8.68 2.74
CA ASP A 120 -10.60 8.02 4.04
C ASP A 120 -9.40 8.32 4.95
N CYS A 121 -8.17 8.16 4.45
CA CYS A 121 -6.96 8.51 5.21
C CYS A 121 -6.89 9.99 5.60
N LEU A 122 -7.40 10.90 4.76
CA LEU A 122 -7.47 12.33 5.07
C LEU A 122 -8.54 12.65 6.12
N GLU A 123 -9.59 11.87 6.21
CA GLU A 123 -10.60 11.98 7.27
C GLU A 123 -10.01 11.51 8.60
N GLU A 124 -9.34 10.36 8.62
CA GLU A 124 -8.59 9.87 9.79
C GLU A 124 -7.54 10.87 10.28
N GLN A 125 -6.75 11.44 9.35
CA GLN A 125 -5.75 12.46 9.71
C GLN A 125 -6.38 13.69 10.37
N LYS A 126 -7.57 14.11 9.94
CA LYS A 126 -8.27 15.26 10.54
C LYS A 126 -8.76 14.96 11.93
N ASP A 127 -9.27 13.76 12.17
CA ASP A 127 -9.76 13.34 13.48
C ASP A 127 -8.61 13.35 14.49
N VAL A 128 -7.47 12.76 14.12
CA VAL A 128 -6.24 12.77 14.96
C VAL A 128 -5.72 14.18 15.22
N LEU A 129 -5.79 15.08 14.23
CA LEU A 129 -5.35 16.48 14.38
C LEU A 129 -6.33 17.36 15.17
N SER A 130 -7.56 16.91 15.36
CA SER A 130 -8.62 17.68 16.04
C SER A 130 -8.71 17.36 17.54
N ASP A 131 -8.04 16.29 17.99
CA ASP A 131 -7.84 15.91 19.39
C ASP A 131 -6.65 16.63 20.05
#